data_AF-A0A315CKT0-F1
#
_entry.id   AF-A0A315CKT0-F1
#
_cell.length_a   1.000
_cell.length_b   1.000
_cell.length_c   1.000
_cell.angle_alpha   90.00
_cell.angle_beta   90.00
_cell.angle_gamma   90.00
#
_symmetry.space_group_name_H-M   'P 1'
#
loop_
_entity.id
_entity.type
_entity.pdbx_description
1 polymer ?
#
loop_
_entity_poly.entity_id
_entity_poly.type
_entity_poly.pdbx_seq_one_letter_code
_entity_poly.pdbx_strand_id
1 'polypeptide(L)'
;MTRFVLGRHQAVRRARQGFTLIEVLVAISIMALMSLMAWRGLDGMLRTQNSLQKRSDEIRTLQAGLAQWQTDLDQLAELGGTPSWDWDGKVLRITRRAALNAEVQVVAWTWRDNPGRPDGGDWLRWQSVPLHLRGDWQNAWNLAKEWSQTPTPASQAGEVNIHPLSGWQLFVHRGGSWTNPLSSDAVTPGSSTSSSGSTAAMPPPTTGSAASSTPPDGVRLILTLPPGPSGAGVLTLDWIRPTLSGGQP
;
A
#
# COMPACT_ATOMS: atom_id res chain seq x y z
N MET A 1 -1.44 -21.26 107.60
CA MET A 1 -2.09 -20.50 106.52
C MET A 1 -1.25 -20.62 105.26
N THR A 2 -1.61 -21.48 104.32
CA THR A 2 -0.99 -21.45 102.98
C THR A 2 -2.02 -21.96 101.98
N ARG A 3 -2.62 -21.02 101.24
CA ARG A 3 -3.69 -21.26 100.27
C ARG A 3 -3.11 -21.89 99.01
N PHE A 4 -3.73 -23.00 98.62
CA PHE A 4 -3.70 -23.60 97.28
C PHE A 4 -4.13 -22.57 96.22
N VAL A 5 -3.36 -22.42 95.15
CA VAL A 5 -3.82 -21.82 93.89
C VAL A 5 -3.45 -22.78 92.76
N LEU A 6 -4.40 -23.64 92.37
CA LEU A 6 -4.30 -24.40 91.11
C LEU A 6 -4.58 -23.43 89.96
N GLY A 7 -3.58 -23.22 89.11
CA GLY A 7 -3.79 -22.63 87.79
C GLY A 7 -4.71 -23.53 86.97
N ARG A 8 -5.93 -23.07 86.69
CA ARG A 8 -6.82 -23.71 85.72
C ARG A 8 -6.24 -23.45 84.33
N HIS A 9 -5.57 -24.44 83.75
CA HIS A 9 -5.33 -24.49 82.32
C HIS A 9 -6.69 -24.61 81.62
N GLN A 10 -7.21 -23.50 81.08
CA GLN A 10 -8.32 -23.55 80.14
C GLN A 10 -7.81 -24.20 78.86
N ALA A 11 -8.06 -25.51 78.73
CA ALA A 11 -7.93 -26.18 77.45
C ALA A 11 -8.98 -25.59 76.50
N VAL A 12 -8.54 -24.74 75.58
CA VAL A 12 -9.35 -24.31 74.44
C VAL A 12 -9.66 -25.58 73.66
N ARG A 13 -10.86 -26.14 73.84
CA ARG A 13 -11.39 -27.17 72.93
C ARG A 13 -11.51 -26.50 71.57
N ARG A 14 -10.51 -26.70 70.69
CA ARG A 14 -10.67 -26.47 69.26
C ARG A 14 -11.80 -27.40 68.82
N ALA A 15 -12.97 -26.83 68.58
CA ALA A 15 -14.02 -27.52 67.85
C ALA A 15 -13.40 -27.93 66.51
N ARG A 16 -13.23 -29.24 66.28
CA ARG A 16 -12.99 -29.77 64.95
C ARG A 16 -14.28 -29.57 64.17
N GLN A 17 -14.44 -28.40 63.57
CA GLN A 17 -15.43 -28.20 62.52
C GLN A 17 -14.95 -29.02 61.33
N GLY A 18 -15.60 -30.15 61.07
CA GLY A 18 -15.43 -30.87 59.81
C GLY A 18 -16.03 -30.02 58.70
N PHE A 19 -15.30 -29.85 57.60
CA PHE A 19 -15.80 -29.20 56.40
C PHE A 19 -17.09 -29.90 55.95
N THR A 20 -18.19 -29.16 55.85
CA THR A 20 -19.42 -29.73 55.29
C THR A 20 -19.23 -29.90 53.78
N LEU A 21 -19.86 -30.93 53.19
CA LEU A 21 -19.85 -31.17 51.75
C LEU A 21 -20.31 -29.92 50.96
N ILE A 22 -21.25 -29.17 51.54
CA ILE A 22 -21.80 -27.93 50.98
C ILE A 22 -20.71 -26.85 50.87
N GLU A 23 -19.87 -26.70 51.89
CA GLU A 23 -18.84 -25.66 51.94
C GLU A 23 -17.73 -25.90 50.90
N VAL A 24 -17.33 -27.16 50.71
CA VAL A 24 -16.40 -27.56 49.64
C VAL A 24 -17.02 -27.32 48.26
N LEU A 25 -18.31 -27.64 48.08
CA LEU A 25 -19.01 -27.45 46.81
C LEU A 25 -19.11 -25.96 46.45
N VAL A 26 -19.40 -25.09 47.42
CA VAL A 26 -19.42 -23.63 47.22
C VAL A 26 -18.02 -23.09 46.94
N ALA A 27 -16.99 -23.56 47.64
CA ALA A 27 -15.62 -23.13 47.38
C ALA A 27 -15.17 -23.51 45.96
N ILE A 28 -15.44 -24.74 45.52
CA ILE A 28 -15.11 -25.21 44.17
C ILE A 28 -15.91 -24.45 43.11
N SER A 29 -17.19 -24.15 43.35
CA SER A 29 -18.01 -23.41 42.38
C SER A 29 -17.52 -21.96 42.21
N ILE A 30 -17.15 -21.27 43.28
CA ILE A 30 -16.56 -19.93 43.22
C ILE A 30 -15.21 -19.97 42.50
N MET A 31 -14.34 -20.91 42.85
CA MET A 31 -13.04 -21.08 42.18
C MET A 31 -13.20 -21.38 40.68
N ALA A 32 -14.16 -22.22 40.31
CA ALA A 32 -14.48 -22.52 38.92
C ALA A 32 -14.94 -21.26 38.17
N LEU A 33 -15.80 -20.43 38.78
CA LEU A 33 -16.26 -19.17 38.19
C LEU A 33 -15.11 -18.17 38.00
N MET A 34 -14.25 -17.99 39.02
CA MET A 34 -13.09 -17.10 38.91
C MET A 34 -12.12 -17.57 37.83
N SER A 35 -11.84 -18.88 37.77
CA SER A 35 -10.99 -19.47 36.74
C SER A 35 -11.56 -19.24 35.33
N LEU A 36 -12.87 -19.43 35.15
CA LEU A 36 -13.54 -19.17 33.87
C LEU A 36 -13.48 -17.70 33.47
N MET A 37 -13.71 -16.78 34.42
CA MET A 37 -13.62 -15.33 34.16
C MET A 37 -12.18 -14.92 33.79
N ALA A 38 -11.18 -15.45 34.48
CA ALA A 38 -9.77 -15.20 34.18
C ALA A 38 -9.40 -15.68 32.76
N TRP A 39 -9.85 -16.89 32.38
CA TRP A 39 -9.63 -17.43 31.03
C TRP A 39 -10.28 -16.56 29.95
N ARG A 40 -11.53 -16.14 30.18
CA ARG A 40 -12.23 -15.24 29.24
C ARG A 40 -11.60 -13.85 29.16
N GLY A 41 -11.04 -13.34 30.26
CA GLY A 41 -10.29 -12.08 30.27
C GLY A 41 -9.01 -12.16 29.43
N LEU A 42 -8.27 -13.25 29.57
CA LEU A 42 -7.06 -13.52 28.79
C LEU A 42 -7.37 -13.69 27.30
N ASP A 43 -8.40 -14.47 26.95
CA ASP A 43 -8.88 -14.64 25.57
C ASP A 43 -9.35 -13.33 24.93
N GLY A 44 -9.97 -12.44 25.73
CA GLY A 44 -10.33 -11.09 25.31
C GLY A 44 -9.08 -10.30 24.92
N MET A 45 -8.09 -10.25 25.82
CA MET A 45 -6.84 -9.52 25.59
C MET A 45 -6.05 -10.05 24.40
N LEU A 46 -5.91 -11.38 24.24
CA LEU A 46 -5.21 -11.98 23.10
C LEU A 46 -5.86 -11.62 21.77
N ARG A 47 -7.20 -11.63 21.69
CA ARG A 47 -7.91 -11.21 20.48
C ARG A 47 -7.71 -9.73 20.16
N THR A 48 -7.75 -8.88 21.16
CA THR A 48 -7.46 -7.44 20.99
C THR A 48 -6.03 -7.21 20.51
N GLN A 49 -5.04 -7.87 21.12
CA GLN A 49 -3.64 -7.78 20.67
C GLN A 49 -3.48 -8.25 19.23
N ASN A 50 -4.06 -9.39 18.87
CA ASN A 50 -4.02 -9.92 17.51
C ASN A 50 -4.67 -8.95 16.50
N SER A 51 -5.77 -8.30 16.87
CA SER A 51 -6.42 -7.30 16.00
C SER A 51 -5.57 -6.03 15.85
N LEU A 52 -4.99 -5.53 16.93
CA LEU A 52 -4.10 -4.37 16.91
C LEU A 52 -2.82 -4.64 16.10
N GLN A 53 -2.25 -5.84 16.24
CA GLN A 53 -1.07 -6.26 15.50
C GLN A 53 -1.35 -6.30 13.99
N LYS A 54 -2.43 -6.97 13.57
CA LYS A 54 -2.87 -7.00 12.16
C LYS A 54 -3.06 -5.60 11.59
N ARG A 55 -3.72 -4.73 12.36
CA ARG A 55 -3.92 -3.33 11.99
C ARG A 55 -2.60 -2.59 11.81
N SER A 56 -1.65 -2.75 12.73
CA SER A 56 -0.33 -2.13 12.61
C SER A 56 0.42 -2.62 11.37
N ASP A 57 0.35 -3.92 11.07
CA ASP A 57 1.08 -4.52 9.95
C ASP A 57 0.49 -4.10 8.59
N GLU A 58 -0.83 -4.01 8.48
CA GLU A 58 -1.49 -3.49 7.26
C GLU A 58 -1.17 -2.01 7.02
N ILE A 59 -1.22 -1.17 8.06
CA ILE A 59 -0.86 0.25 7.94
C ILE A 59 0.60 0.40 7.50
N ARG A 60 1.53 -0.38 8.07
CA ARG A 60 2.94 -0.37 7.67
C ARG A 60 3.13 -0.79 6.22
N THR A 61 2.41 -1.82 5.78
CA THR A 61 2.48 -2.30 4.40
C THR A 61 1.98 -1.23 3.42
N LEU A 62 0.85 -0.57 3.73
CA LEU A 62 0.35 0.56 2.94
C LEU A 62 1.34 1.72 2.89
N GLN A 63 1.92 2.11 4.03
CA GLN A 63 2.93 3.18 4.10
C GLN A 63 4.18 2.84 3.28
N ALA A 64 4.67 1.60 3.36
CA ALA A 64 5.80 1.14 2.55
C ALA A 64 5.45 1.16 1.06
N GLY A 65 4.24 0.76 0.68
CA GLY A 65 3.74 0.84 -0.69
C GLY A 65 3.70 2.26 -1.25
N LEU A 66 3.19 3.21 -0.47
CA LEU A 66 3.13 4.63 -0.85
C LEU A 66 4.53 5.25 -0.96
N ALA A 67 5.44 4.90 -0.03
CA ALA A 67 6.84 5.34 -0.11
C ALA A 67 7.56 4.74 -1.33
N GLN A 68 7.28 3.48 -1.65
CA GLN A 68 7.82 2.81 -2.84
C GLN A 68 7.31 3.48 -4.13
N TRP A 69 6.02 3.82 -4.18
CA TRP A 69 5.42 4.57 -5.28
C TRP A 69 6.12 5.92 -5.50
N GLN A 70 6.29 6.71 -4.44
CA GLN A 70 7.02 7.98 -4.52
C GLN A 70 8.46 7.77 -4.99
N THR A 71 9.15 6.77 -4.46
CA THR A 71 10.53 6.45 -4.82
C THR A 71 10.66 6.08 -6.31
N ASP A 72 9.70 5.34 -6.86
CA ASP A 72 9.71 4.99 -8.30
C ASP A 72 9.53 6.23 -9.19
N LEU A 73 8.71 7.20 -8.76
CA LEU A 73 8.53 8.48 -9.46
C LEU A 73 9.75 9.41 -9.31
N ASP A 74 10.31 9.52 -8.10
CA ASP A 74 11.50 10.34 -7.83
C ASP A 74 12.72 9.86 -8.62
N GLN A 75 12.80 8.56 -8.90
CA GLN A 75 13.90 7.92 -9.62
C GLN A 75 13.63 7.80 -11.13
N LEU A 76 12.55 8.40 -11.63
CA LEU A 76 12.22 8.43 -13.05
C LEU A 76 13.40 8.95 -13.87
N ALA A 77 13.73 8.22 -14.94
CA ALA A 77 14.89 8.47 -15.76
C ALA A 77 14.48 8.67 -17.21
N GLU A 78 14.86 9.81 -17.78
CA GLU A 78 14.69 10.11 -19.20
C GLU A 78 15.93 9.64 -19.97
N LEU A 79 15.74 8.66 -20.86
CA LEU A 79 16.78 8.11 -21.72
C LEU A 79 16.39 8.26 -23.18
N GLY A 80 17.37 8.65 -24.02
CA GLY A 80 17.13 8.83 -25.45
C GLY A 80 16.66 7.55 -26.13
N GLY A 81 15.51 7.61 -26.80
CA GLY A 81 14.94 6.49 -27.56
C GLY A 81 14.21 5.44 -26.73
N THR A 82 13.92 5.73 -25.46
CA THR A 82 13.08 4.89 -24.59
C THR A 82 12.08 5.78 -23.82
N PRO A 83 10.77 5.50 -23.84
CA PRO A 83 9.81 6.22 -22.99
C PRO A 83 10.17 6.10 -21.51
N SER A 84 10.11 7.22 -20.78
CA SER A 84 10.35 7.24 -19.34
C SER A 84 9.07 7.06 -18.52
N TRP A 85 7.92 7.31 -19.14
CA TRP A 85 6.59 7.23 -18.56
C TRP A 85 5.62 6.71 -19.62
N ASP A 86 4.67 5.88 -19.23
CA ASP A 86 3.53 5.50 -20.07
C ASP A 86 2.36 5.02 -19.20
N TRP A 87 1.17 5.56 -19.47
CA TRP A 87 -0.07 5.15 -18.83
C TRP A 87 -1.05 4.70 -19.91
N ASP A 88 -1.52 3.45 -19.83
CA ASP A 88 -2.47 2.90 -20.80
C ASP A 88 -3.90 2.73 -20.25
N GLY A 89 -4.17 3.25 -19.05
CA GLY A 89 -5.45 3.09 -18.36
C GLY A 89 -5.51 1.90 -17.41
N LYS A 90 -4.58 0.94 -17.52
CA LYS A 90 -4.51 -0.26 -16.67
C LYS A 90 -3.15 -0.45 -16.02
N VAL A 91 -2.08 -0.04 -16.68
CA VAL A 91 -0.73 -0.13 -16.17
C VAL A 91 -0.04 1.21 -16.33
N LEU A 92 0.64 1.60 -15.26
CA LEU A 92 1.63 2.65 -15.32
C LEU A 92 3.00 2.00 -15.47
N ARG A 93 3.74 2.39 -16.50
CA ARG A 93 5.12 1.96 -16.72
C ARG A 93 6.06 3.14 -16.60
N ILE A 94 7.17 2.93 -15.90
CA ILE A 94 8.18 3.95 -15.62
C ILE A 94 9.55 3.35 -15.92
N THR A 95 10.37 4.12 -16.64
CA THR A 95 11.81 3.85 -16.70
C THR A 95 12.46 4.62 -15.57
N ARG A 96 13.19 3.94 -14.68
CA ARG A 96 13.84 4.56 -13.52
C ARG A 96 15.30 4.14 -13.38
N ARG A 97 16.06 4.91 -12.61
CA ARG A 97 17.41 4.52 -12.19
C ARG A 97 17.34 3.43 -11.10
N ALA A 98 18.20 2.42 -11.23
CA ALA A 98 18.46 1.43 -10.21
C ALA A 98 19.25 2.08 -9.06
N ALA A 99 18.97 1.68 -7.83
CA ALA A 99 19.46 2.39 -6.64
C ALA A 99 20.99 2.37 -6.44
N LEU A 100 21.69 1.37 -6.97
CA LEU A 100 23.09 1.10 -6.61
C LEU A 100 24.10 1.49 -7.71
N ASN A 101 23.73 1.38 -8.99
CA ASN A 101 24.72 1.25 -10.08
C ASN A 101 24.52 2.24 -11.24
N ALA A 102 23.62 3.22 -11.11
CA ALA A 102 23.16 4.07 -12.23
C ALA A 102 22.59 3.32 -13.45
N GLU A 103 22.37 2.00 -13.31
CA GLU A 103 21.67 1.15 -14.26
C GLU A 103 20.21 1.56 -14.37
N VAL A 104 19.53 1.04 -15.39
CA VAL A 104 18.12 1.36 -15.65
C VAL A 104 17.25 0.14 -15.41
N GLN A 105 16.06 0.38 -14.88
CA GLN A 105 15.04 -0.63 -14.66
C GLN A 105 13.70 -0.15 -15.20
N VAL A 106 12.88 -1.11 -15.63
CA VAL A 106 11.47 -0.88 -15.89
C VAL A 106 10.71 -1.26 -14.64
N VAL A 107 9.88 -0.33 -14.15
CA VAL A 107 8.92 -0.59 -13.09
C VAL A 107 7.53 -0.37 -13.64
N ALA A 108 6.59 -1.19 -13.17
CA ALA A 108 5.20 -1.03 -13.48
C ALA A 108 4.31 -1.14 -12.25
N TRP A 109 3.21 -0.41 -12.27
CA TRP A 109 2.18 -0.45 -11.25
C TRP A 109 0.84 -0.75 -11.90
N THR A 110 0.05 -1.61 -11.27
CA THR A 110 -1.31 -1.92 -11.72
C THR A 110 -2.22 -2.20 -10.54
N TRP A 111 -3.52 -2.05 -10.74
CA TRP A 111 -4.54 -2.57 -9.85
C TRP A 111 -5.29 -3.65 -10.61
N ARG A 112 -5.28 -4.86 -10.06
CA ARG A 112 -5.81 -6.05 -10.73
C ARG A 112 -6.90 -6.67 -9.88
N ASP A 113 -8.06 -6.91 -10.49
CA ASP A 113 -9.18 -7.57 -9.84
C ASP A 113 -8.74 -8.92 -9.27
N ASN A 114 -9.21 -9.24 -8.06
CA ASN A 114 -8.90 -10.50 -7.40
C ASN A 114 -10.20 -11.30 -7.23
N PRO A 115 -10.34 -12.51 -7.81
CA PRO A 115 -11.54 -13.33 -7.65
C PRO A 115 -11.90 -13.65 -6.20
N GLY A 116 -10.92 -13.66 -5.29
CA GLY A 116 -11.13 -13.80 -3.85
C GLY A 116 -11.67 -12.56 -3.16
N ARG A 117 -11.80 -11.43 -3.87
CA ARG A 117 -12.36 -10.15 -3.40
C ARG A 117 -13.27 -9.53 -4.46
N PRO A 118 -14.60 -9.81 -4.43
CA PRO A 118 -15.55 -9.34 -5.44
C PRO A 118 -15.62 -7.81 -5.58
N ASP A 119 -15.38 -7.07 -4.49
CA ASP A 119 -15.47 -5.61 -4.44
C ASP A 119 -14.11 -4.91 -4.51
N GLY A 120 -13.09 -5.59 -5.05
CA GLY A 120 -11.77 -5.01 -5.17
C GLY A 120 -10.72 -5.85 -5.88
N GLY A 121 -9.50 -5.39 -5.76
CA GLY A 121 -8.33 -5.96 -6.38
C GLY A 121 -7.09 -5.73 -5.55
N ASP A 122 -5.98 -6.24 -6.04
CA ASP A 122 -4.68 -6.04 -5.43
C ASP A 122 -3.94 -4.92 -6.18
N TRP A 123 -3.38 -3.99 -5.42
CA TRP A 123 -2.39 -3.03 -5.93
C TRP A 123 -1.05 -3.73 -5.99
N LEU A 124 -0.49 -3.76 -7.19
CA LEU A 124 0.66 -4.58 -7.51
C LEU A 124 1.74 -3.71 -8.12
N ARG A 125 2.97 -4.09 -7.82
CA ARG A 125 4.17 -3.52 -8.44
C ARG A 125 4.92 -4.63 -9.15
N TRP A 126 5.47 -4.31 -10.31
CA TRP A 126 6.37 -5.17 -11.05
C TRP A 126 7.68 -4.45 -11.32
N GLN A 127 8.79 -5.18 -11.31
CA GLN A 127 10.08 -4.63 -11.71
C GLN A 127 10.91 -5.62 -12.52
N SER A 128 11.67 -5.10 -13.47
CA SER A 128 12.69 -5.86 -14.18
C SER A 128 13.97 -6.02 -13.35
N VAL A 129 14.83 -6.94 -13.76
CA VAL A 129 16.26 -6.89 -13.41
C VAL A 129 16.89 -5.58 -13.93
N PRO A 130 18.06 -5.14 -13.41
CA PRO A 130 18.80 -4.04 -14.02
C PRO A 130 19.18 -4.32 -15.48
N LEU A 131 19.11 -3.29 -16.31
CA LEU A 131 19.23 -3.37 -17.76
C LEU A 131 20.34 -2.46 -18.27
N HIS A 132 21.05 -2.93 -19.29
CA HIS A 132 22.12 -2.18 -19.95
C HIS A 132 21.88 -1.98 -21.45
N LEU A 133 21.17 -2.91 -22.10
CA LEU A 133 20.89 -2.87 -23.53
C LEU A 133 19.47 -2.39 -23.79
N ARG A 134 19.29 -1.60 -24.87
CA ARG A 134 17.97 -1.13 -25.30
C ARG A 134 17.02 -2.28 -25.66
N GLY A 135 17.55 -3.37 -26.22
CA GLY A 135 16.77 -4.56 -26.54
C GLY A 135 16.15 -5.19 -25.29
N ASP A 136 16.94 -5.36 -24.23
CA ASP A 136 16.47 -5.92 -22.96
C ASP A 136 15.44 -5.00 -22.30
N TRP A 137 15.65 -3.69 -22.38
CA TRP A 137 14.67 -2.70 -21.95
C TRP A 137 13.35 -2.81 -22.71
N GLN A 138 13.38 -2.95 -24.03
CA GLN A 138 12.16 -3.07 -24.84
C GLN A 138 11.39 -4.35 -24.50
N ASN A 139 12.10 -5.45 -24.25
CA ASN A 139 11.53 -6.71 -23.81
C ASN A 139 10.86 -6.55 -22.43
N ALA A 140 11.56 -5.94 -21.45
CA ALA A 140 11.02 -5.67 -20.12
C ALA A 140 9.80 -4.73 -20.16
N TRP A 141 9.83 -3.70 -21.02
CA TRP A 141 8.73 -2.75 -21.20
C TRP A 141 7.45 -3.43 -21.74
N ASN A 142 7.62 -4.38 -22.65
CA ASN A 142 6.52 -5.18 -23.20
C ASN A 142 6.02 -6.21 -22.18
N LEU A 143 6.94 -6.89 -21.49
CA LEU A 143 6.63 -7.87 -20.45
C LEU A 143 5.81 -7.23 -19.31
N ALA A 144 6.16 -6.01 -18.91
CA ALA A 144 5.40 -5.25 -17.91
C ALA A 144 3.94 -4.98 -18.32
N LYS A 145 3.71 -4.73 -19.62
CA LYS A 145 2.35 -4.55 -20.14
C LYS A 145 1.59 -5.86 -20.14
N GLU A 146 2.19 -6.93 -20.66
CA GLU A 146 1.59 -8.26 -20.67
C GLU A 146 1.25 -8.71 -19.24
N TRP A 147 2.19 -8.54 -18.31
CA TRP A 147 2.05 -8.83 -16.89
C TRP A 147 0.79 -8.22 -16.27
N SER A 148 0.49 -6.96 -16.58
CA SER A 148 -0.67 -6.27 -16.03
C SER A 148 -2.02 -6.85 -16.48
N GLN A 149 -2.03 -7.51 -17.66
CA GLN A 149 -3.24 -8.04 -18.28
C GLN A 149 -3.38 -9.54 -18.06
N THR A 150 -2.33 -10.29 -18.42
CA THR A 150 -2.28 -11.76 -18.41
C THR A 150 -0.92 -12.19 -17.85
N PRO A 151 -0.81 -12.35 -16.52
CA PRO A 151 0.46 -12.71 -15.89
C PRO A 151 0.91 -14.11 -16.32
N THR A 152 2.13 -14.21 -16.86
CA THR A 152 2.81 -15.48 -17.13
C THR A 152 3.81 -15.81 -16.02
N PRO A 153 4.24 -17.08 -15.85
CA PRO A 153 5.25 -17.44 -14.85
C PRO A 153 6.55 -16.64 -14.97
N ALA A 154 6.98 -16.29 -16.20
CA ALA A 154 8.15 -15.46 -16.44
C ALA A 154 7.96 -14.02 -15.92
N SER A 155 6.78 -13.45 -16.14
CA SER A 155 6.47 -12.10 -15.66
C SER A 155 6.27 -12.03 -14.14
N GLN A 156 5.74 -13.09 -13.51
CA GLN A 156 5.47 -13.11 -12.07
C GLN A 156 6.73 -13.02 -11.20
N ALA A 157 7.90 -13.36 -11.74
CA ALA A 157 9.17 -13.27 -11.01
C ALA A 157 9.49 -11.85 -10.51
N GLY A 158 8.97 -10.82 -11.18
CA GLY A 158 9.14 -9.41 -10.80
C GLY A 158 7.98 -8.82 -9.99
N GLU A 159 6.91 -9.59 -9.74
CA GLU A 159 5.69 -9.12 -9.10
C GLU A 159 5.84 -9.01 -7.57
N VAL A 160 5.32 -7.92 -7.02
CA VAL A 160 5.18 -7.68 -5.58
C VAL A 160 3.75 -7.21 -5.32
N ASN A 161 3.04 -7.93 -4.45
CA ASN A 161 1.73 -7.50 -3.96
C ASN A 161 1.90 -6.46 -2.86
N ILE A 162 1.33 -5.27 -3.06
CA ILE A 162 1.53 -4.12 -2.20
C ILE A 162 0.38 -4.01 -1.19
N HIS A 163 -0.85 -3.86 -1.66
CA HIS A 163 -1.99 -3.68 -0.77
C HIS A 163 -3.32 -3.93 -1.49
N PRO A 164 -4.36 -4.46 -0.81
CA PRO A 164 -5.70 -4.48 -1.37
C PRO A 164 -6.33 -3.11 -1.55
N LEU A 165 -7.00 -2.91 -2.67
CA LEU A 165 -7.74 -1.68 -2.99
C LEU A 165 -9.11 -2.02 -3.60
N SER A 166 -10.10 -1.16 -3.37
CA SER A 166 -11.37 -1.15 -4.12
C SER A 166 -11.34 -0.25 -5.34
N GLY A 167 -10.27 0.52 -5.53
CA GLY A 167 -10.11 1.37 -6.70
C GLY A 167 -8.75 2.05 -6.77
N TRP A 168 -8.33 2.35 -7.99
CA TRP A 168 -7.07 3.02 -8.29
C TRP A 168 -7.24 3.92 -9.51
N GLN A 169 -6.85 5.18 -9.37
CA GLN A 169 -6.94 6.17 -10.44
C GLN A 169 -5.70 7.06 -10.44
N LEU A 170 -5.36 7.54 -11.63
CA LEU A 170 -4.26 8.47 -11.86
C LEU A 170 -4.73 9.72 -12.59
N PHE A 171 -4.22 10.85 -12.15
CA PHE A 171 -4.30 12.12 -12.83
C PHE A 171 -2.89 12.68 -13.02
N VAL A 172 -2.68 13.46 -14.06
CA VAL A 172 -1.41 14.11 -14.34
C VAL A 172 -1.59 15.61 -14.37
N HIS A 173 -0.59 16.32 -13.85
CA HIS A 173 -0.49 17.76 -13.98
C HIS A 173 0.37 18.08 -15.21
N ARG A 174 -0.21 18.82 -16.16
CA ARG A 174 0.45 19.29 -17.37
C ARG A 174 -0.08 20.69 -17.68
N GLY A 175 0.79 21.66 -17.95
CA GLY A 175 0.36 22.99 -18.40
C GLY A 175 -0.56 23.73 -17.42
N GLY A 176 -0.43 23.46 -16.11
CA GLY A 176 -1.17 24.17 -15.06
C GLY A 176 -2.45 23.50 -14.57
N SER A 177 -2.92 22.42 -15.20
CA SER A 177 -4.17 21.73 -14.80
C SER A 177 -3.96 20.24 -14.54
N TRP A 178 -4.82 19.68 -13.66
CA TRP A 178 -4.92 18.25 -13.44
C TRP A 178 -5.86 17.63 -14.47
N THR A 179 -5.39 16.67 -15.24
CA THR A 179 -6.15 16.01 -16.31
C THR A 179 -6.02 14.50 -16.24
N ASN A 180 -6.95 13.78 -16.86
CA ASN A 180 -6.78 12.35 -17.05
C ASN A 180 -5.65 12.14 -18.09
N PRO A 181 -4.69 11.22 -17.86
CA PRO A 181 -3.52 11.10 -18.73
C PRO A 181 -3.85 10.64 -20.16
N LEU A 182 -5.05 10.05 -20.38
CA LEU A 182 -5.55 9.63 -21.69
C LEU A 182 -6.41 10.69 -22.41
N SER A 183 -6.70 11.83 -21.77
CA SER A 183 -7.45 12.92 -22.40
C SER A 183 -6.58 13.67 -23.42
N SER A 184 -7.19 14.15 -24.52
CA SER A 184 -6.50 14.88 -25.59
C SER A 184 -5.69 16.09 -25.08
N ASP A 185 -6.21 16.83 -24.09
CA ASP A 185 -5.52 17.97 -23.47
C ASP A 185 -4.19 17.58 -22.81
N ALA A 186 -4.07 16.32 -22.37
CA ALA A 186 -2.85 15.79 -21.78
C ALA A 186 -1.83 15.35 -22.83
N VAL A 187 -2.24 15.14 -24.09
CA VAL A 187 -1.42 14.65 -25.22
C VAL A 187 -0.87 15.81 -26.07
N THR A 188 -1.35 17.05 -25.87
CA THR A 188 -0.81 18.26 -26.54
C THR A 188 -0.45 19.33 -25.51
N PRO A 189 0.71 19.24 -24.85
CA PRO A 189 1.18 20.31 -23.98
C PRO A 189 1.54 21.54 -24.85
N GLY A 190 0.64 22.54 -24.90
CA GLY A 190 0.92 23.84 -25.50
C GLY A 190 0.32 24.09 -26.89
N SER A 191 -0.98 24.32 -26.95
CA SER A 191 -1.62 25.11 -28.03
C SER A 191 -2.63 26.10 -27.45
N SER A 192 -2.28 26.75 -26.34
CA SER A 192 -3.02 27.85 -25.73
C SER A 192 -2.22 29.15 -25.76
N THR A 193 -1.54 29.43 -26.87
CA THR A 193 -1.21 30.81 -27.25
C THR A 193 -2.11 31.16 -28.42
N SER A 194 -3.14 31.95 -28.14
CA SER A 194 -3.93 32.64 -29.17
C SER A 194 -3.02 33.62 -29.92
N SER A 195 -2.34 33.15 -30.97
CA SER A 195 -1.74 33.99 -32.00
C SER A 195 -2.60 33.91 -33.26
N SER A 196 -3.58 34.80 -33.35
CA SER A 196 -4.19 35.18 -34.62
C SER A 196 -3.11 35.80 -35.50
N GLY A 197 -2.58 35.04 -36.46
CA GLY A 197 -1.54 35.52 -37.37
C GLY A 197 -1.11 34.45 -38.38
N SER A 198 -1.54 34.63 -39.62
CA SER A 198 -1.38 33.78 -40.80
C SER A 198 0.06 33.37 -41.15
N THR A 199 0.26 32.11 -41.54
CA THR A 199 0.67 31.69 -42.90
C THR A 199 0.72 30.16 -42.96
N ALA A 200 0.12 29.59 -44.01
CA ALA A 200 0.07 28.17 -44.24
C ALA A 200 1.48 27.64 -44.57
N ALA A 201 2.16 27.08 -43.57
CA ALA A 201 3.22 26.11 -43.76
C ALA A 201 2.66 24.73 -43.38
N MET A 202 2.75 23.78 -44.31
CA MET A 202 2.32 22.40 -44.12
C MET A 202 3.02 21.82 -42.88
N PRO A 203 2.29 21.39 -41.84
CA PRO A 203 2.93 20.77 -40.70
C PRO A 203 3.55 19.43 -41.15
N PRO A 204 4.76 19.06 -40.67
CA PRO A 204 5.24 17.69 -40.82
C PRO A 204 4.22 16.74 -40.18
N PRO A 205 4.09 15.48 -40.63
CA PRO A 205 3.19 14.52 -40.00
C PRO A 205 3.58 14.37 -38.54
N THR A 206 2.82 14.98 -37.65
CA THR A 206 3.00 14.85 -36.20
C THR A 206 2.59 13.45 -35.82
N THR A 207 3.58 12.58 -35.62
CA THR A 207 3.43 11.30 -34.95
C THR A 207 2.87 11.54 -33.55
N GLY A 208 1.54 11.47 -33.42
CA GLY A 208 0.77 11.74 -32.20
C GLY A 208 0.95 10.74 -31.06
N SER A 209 2.17 10.24 -30.84
CA SER A 209 2.50 9.25 -29.81
C SER A 209 3.64 9.69 -28.88
N ALA A 210 4.28 10.85 -29.12
CA ALA A 210 5.43 11.32 -28.35
C ALA A 210 5.06 12.02 -27.01
N ALA A 211 3.83 12.50 -26.88
CA ALA A 211 3.40 13.20 -25.67
C ALA A 211 2.98 12.27 -24.53
N SER A 212 2.53 11.04 -24.82
CA SER A 212 2.29 10.03 -23.79
C SER A 212 3.59 9.48 -23.19
N SER A 213 4.70 9.55 -23.94
CA SER A 213 6.04 9.15 -23.47
C SER A 213 6.82 10.25 -22.75
N THR A 214 6.31 11.49 -22.79
CA THR A 214 6.88 12.60 -22.02
C THR A 214 6.30 12.54 -20.61
N PRO A 215 7.15 12.46 -19.58
CA PRO A 215 6.66 12.37 -18.22
C PRO A 215 5.89 13.66 -17.85
N PRO A 216 4.91 13.61 -16.94
CA PRO A 216 4.11 14.76 -16.50
C PRO A 216 4.78 15.61 -15.41
N ASP A 217 4.39 16.87 -15.25
CA ASP A 217 4.94 17.78 -14.23
C ASP A 217 4.56 17.34 -12.81
N GLY A 218 3.42 16.67 -12.68
CA GLY A 218 2.98 16.03 -11.45
C GLY A 218 2.08 14.82 -11.71
N VAL A 219 1.97 13.95 -10.71
CA VAL A 219 1.13 12.75 -10.72
C VAL A 219 0.31 12.73 -9.45
N ARG A 220 -1.01 12.62 -9.58
CA ARG A 220 -1.93 12.41 -8.48
C ARG A 220 -2.38 10.97 -8.49
N LEU A 221 -2.08 10.27 -7.39
CA LEU A 221 -2.54 8.93 -7.10
C LEU A 221 -3.78 8.99 -6.22
N ILE A 222 -4.87 8.37 -6.67
CA ILE A 222 -6.09 8.22 -5.88
C ILE A 222 -6.31 6.72 -5.64
N LEU A 223 -6.29 6.32 -4.37
CA LEU A 223 -6.54 4.95 -3.94
C LEU A 223 -7.85 4.89 -3.15
N THR A 224 -8.70 3.91 -3.43
CA THR A 224 -9.89 3.61 -2.61
C THR A 224 -9.60 2.38 -1.76
N LEU A 225 -9.54 2.55 -0.44
CA LEU A 225 -9.29 1.47 0.51
C LEU A 225 -10.61 0.72 0.82
N PRO A 226 -10.62 -0.62 0.73
CA PRO A 226 -11.74 -1.41 1.23
C PRO A 226 -11.85 -1.26 2.74
N PRO A 227 -13.03 -1.48 3.34
CA PRO A 227 -13.17 -1.48 4.79
C PRO A 227 -12.28 -2.56 5.42
N GLY A 228 -11.29 -2.14 6.21
CA GLY A 228 -10.33 -3.05 6.82
C GLY A 228 -9.46 -2.41 7.91
N PRO A 229 -8.52 -3.18 8.47
CA PRO A 229 -7.62 -2.69 9.52
C PRO A 229 -6.80 -1.43 9.11
N SER A 230 -6.40 -1.32 7.85
CA SER A 230 -5.76 -0.11 7.28
C SER A 230 -6.65 1.14 7.20
N GLY A 231 -7.95 1.03 7.45
CA GLY A 231 -8.93 2.11 7.28
C GLY A 231 -9.91 1.84 6.14
N ALA A 232 -10.67 2.86 5.73
CA ALA A 232 -11.62 2.80 4.62
C ALA A 232 -11.72 4.16 3.94
N GLY A 233 -12.09 4.19 2.66
CA GLY A 233 -12.34 5.42 1.91
C GLY A 233 -11.19 5.83 0.98
N VAL A 234 -11.18 7.09 0.56
CA VAL A 234 -10.27 7.58 -0.49
C VAL A 234 -9.01 8.19 0.12
N LEU A 235 -7.85 7.76 -0.37
CA LEU A 235 -6.55 8.35 -0.12
C LEU A 235 -6.06 9.04 -1.40
N THR A 236 -5.65 10.30 -1.29
CA THR A 236 -5.05 11.04 -2.40
C THR A 236 -3.61 11.41 -2.06
N LEU A 237 -2.70 11.13 -2.99
CA LEU A 237 -1.29 11.47 -2.88
C LEU A 237 -0.86 12.22 -4.15
N ASP A 238 -0.35 13.42 -3.97
CA ASP A 238 0.19 14.23 -5.06
C ASP A 238 1.71 14.16 -5.04
N TRP A 239 2.29 13.87 -6.20
CA TRP A 239 3.72 13.93 -6.47
C TRP A 239 3.96 15.03 -7.50
N ILE A 240 5.02 15.81 -7.28
CA ILE A 240 5.47 16.87 -8.20
C ILE A 240 6.88 16.50 -8.60
N ARG A 241 7.19 16.63 -9.90
CA ARG A 241 8.53 16.33 -10.38
C ARG A 241 9.55 17.27 -9.72
N PRO A 242 10.61 16.74 -9.10
CA PRO A 242 11.64 17.56 -8.45
C PRO A 242 12.40 18.48 -9.42
N THR A 243 12.57 18.04 -10.67
CA THR A 243 13.25 18.80 -11.72
C THR A 243 12.25 19.72 -12.42
N LEU A 244 11.84 20.79 -11.75
CA LEU A 244 11.15 21.91 -12.40
C LEU A 244 12.16 22.58 -13.33
N SER A 245 12.16 22.26 -14.63
CA SER A 245 12.72 23.20 -15.60
C SER A 245 11.82 24.42 -15.52
N GLY A 246 12.30 25.50 -14.87
CA GLY A 246 11.59 26.76 -14.85
C GLY A 246 11.16 27.09 -16.27
N GLY A 247 9.85 27.19 -16.51
CA GLY A 247 9.36 27.80 -17.73
C GLY A 247 10.04 29.16 -17.84
N GLN A 248 10.66 29.43 -19.00
CA GLN A 248 11.13 30.79 -19.24
C GLN A 248 9.95 31.76 -19.06
N PRO A 249 10.17 32.92 -18.41
CA PRO A 249 9.15 33.94 -18.24
C PRO A 249 8.63 34.48 -19.57
#